data_AF-A0A9D1HTG6-F1
#
_entry.id   AF-A0A9D1HTG6-F1
#
_cell.length_a   1.000
_cell.length_b   1.000
_cell.length_c   1.000
_cell.angle_alpha   90.00
_cell.angle_beta   90.00
_cell.angle_gamma   90.00
#
_symmetry.space_group_name_H-M   'P 1'
#
loop_
_entity.id
_entity.type
_entity.pdbx_description
1 polymer ?
#
loop_
_entity_poly.entity_id
_entity_poly.type
_entity_poly.pdbx_seq_one_letter_code
_entity_poly.pdbx_strand_id
1 'polypeptide(L)'
;MAKFCTKCGKPLVDGKPCDCEKNENQNEVEQVSFNSNGLLETVKGMFTRPVSTLQEFVQDHNLVPALILLGINALIVSLFVCLGAKEIISAIAGSVSSLLFTMGGVEIPYARIFFTTLVVIIIVYAALAGLFYLIADKLFKGSSSYQKMLALLGGTSVIMSVTLLLSIVFMYVSSQVMTIIFCCGAIVQSTYMVQGFIYASDIDDDKVGYTYAIVYAIFLTITVFILPQILG
;
A
#
# COMPACT_ATOMS: atom_id res chain seq x y z
N MET A 1 -12.46 -28.12 -53.27
CA MET A 1 -11.35 -27.30 -52.74
C MET A 1 -11.62 -27.12 -51.25
N ALA A 2 -10.73 -27.59 -50.37
CA ALA A 2 -10.93 -27.46 -48.92
C ALA A 2 -10.91 -25.98 -48.54
N LYS A 3 -11.93 -25.50 -47.83
CA LYS A 3 -11.98 -24.12 -47.32
C LYS A 3 -11.17 -24.07 -46.02
N PHE A 4 -10.18 -23.19 -45.95
CA PHE A 4 -9.36 -22.99 -44.75
C PHE A 4 -9.79 -21.71 -44.04
N CYS A 5 -9.70 -21.69 -42.72
CA CYS A 5 -9.96 -20.47 -41.94
C CYS A 5 -8.89 -19.41 -42.24
N THR A 6 -9.31 -18.20 -42.60
CA THR A 6 -8.41 -17.09 -42.94
C THR A 6 -7.66 -16.51 -41.73
N LYS A 7 -8.13 -16.75 -40.49
CA LYS A 7 -7.45 -16.30 -39.27
C LYS A 7 -6.46 -17.30 -38.68
N CYS A 8 -6.75 -18.61 -38.73
CA CYS A 8 -5.93 -19.63 -38.05
C CYS A 8 -5.37 -20.74 -38.96
N GLY A 9 -5.69 -20.71 -40.26
CA GLY A 9 -5.15 -21.65 -41.26
C GLY A 9 -5.63 -23.11 -41.15
N LYS A 10 -6.54 -23.43 -40.23
CA LYS A 10 -7.09 -24.80 -40.09
C LYS A 10 -8.12 -25.12 -41.17
N PRO A 11 -8.18 -26.37 -41.66
CA PRO A 11 -9.20 -26.80 -42.62
C PRO A 11 -10.59 -26.77 -41.96
N LEU A 12 -11.54 -26.08 -42.58
CA LEU A 12 -12.92 -26.00 -42.14
C LEU A 12 -13.67 -27.24 -42.66
N VAL A 13 -14.38 -27.90 -41.74
CA VAL A 13 -15.31 -28.98 -42.10
C VAL A 13 -16.65 -28.34 -42.44
N ASP A 14 -17.20 -28.66 -43.61
CA ASP A 14 -18.41 -28.00 -44.14
C ASP A 14 -19.57 -28.01 -43.12
N GLY A 15 -20.01 -26.81 -42.73
CA GLY A 15 -21.18 -26.60 -41.87
C GLY A 15 -20.93 -26.29 -40.39
N LYS A 16 -19.67 -26.12 -39.93
CA LYS A 16 -19.38 -25.67 -38.55
C LYS A 16 -18.47 -24.43 -38.51
N PRO A 17 -18.79 -23.40 -37.70
CA PRO A 17 -17.90 -22.26 -37.49
C PRO A 17 -16.62 -22.69 -36.75
N CYS A 18 -15.51 -22.02 -37.04
CA CYS A 18 -14.20 -22.34 -36.47
C CYS A 18 -14.15 -22.02 -34.96
N ASP A 19 -13.65 -22.95 -34.14
CA ASP A 19 -13.45 -22.71 -32.69
C ASP A 19 -12.48 -21.55 -32.38
N CYS A 20 -11.77 -21.03 -33.38
CA CYS A 20 -10.93 -19.85 -33.25
C CYS A 20 -11.73 -18.56 -32.97
N GLU A 21 -13.02 -18.49 -33.31
CA GLU A 21 -13.89 -17.37 -32.94
C GLU A 21 -14.32 -17.40 -31.45
N LYS A 22 -14.22 -18.54 -30.77
CA LYS A 22 -14.57 -18.62 -29.34
C LYS A 22 -13.53 -18.03 -28.40
N ASN A 23 -12.31 -17.78 -28.88
CA ASN A 23 -11.20 -17.30 -28.06
C ASN A 23 -10.89 -15.80 -28.24
N GLU A 24 -11.70 -15.04 -28.98
CA GLU A 24 -11.55 -13.56 -29.06
C GLU A 24 -12.16 -12.82 -27.86
N ASN A 25 -12.84 -13.50 -26.92
CA ASN A 25 -13.43 -12.90 -25.71
C ASN A 25 -12.53 -12.94 -24.45
N GLN A 26 -11.23 -13.21 -24.55
CA GLN A 26 -10.31 -13.17 -23.40
C GLN A 26 -9.40 -11.94 -23.34
N ASN A 27 -9.73 -10.89 -24.08
CA ASN A 27 -9.27 -9.53 -23.77
C ASN A 27 -10.42 -8.74 -23.14
N GLU A 28 -11.04 -9.31 -22.09
CA GLU A 28 -11.75 -8.46 -21.14
C GLU A 28 -10.68 -7.62 -20.44
N VAL A 29 -10.64 -6.33 -20.80
CA VAL A 29 -10.20 -5.30 -19.86
C VAL A 29 -10.99 -5.58 -18.60
N GLU A 30 -10.33 -6.14 -17.59
CA GLU A 30 -10.88 -6.47 -16.29
C GLU A 30 -11.73 -5.28 -15.84
N GLN A 31 -13.06 -5.41 -15.94
CA GLN A 31 -13.93 -4.35 -15.47
C GLN A 31 -13.62 -4.21 -14.00
N VAL A 32 -13.08 -3.06 -13.61
CA VAL A 32 -12.89 -2.69 -12.21
C VAL A 32 -14.29 -2.63 -11.59
N SER A 33 -14.83 -3.77 -11.18
CA SER A 33 -16.13 -3.86 -10.55
C SER A 33 -15.96 -3.31 -9.15
N PHE A 34 -16.20 -2.02 -8.99
CA PHE A 34 -16.20 -1.37 -7.69
C PHE A 34 -17.38 -1.88 -6.89
N ASN A 35 -17.17 -2.94 -6.11
CA ASN A 35 -18.14 -3.40 -5.13
C ASN A 35 -17.93 -2.61 -3.83
N SER A 36 -18.59 -1.43 -3.73
CA SER A 36 -18.53 -0.56 -2.56
C SER A 36 -18.91 -1.26 -1.26
N ASN A 37 -19.85 -2.21 -1.34
CA ASN A 37 -20.37 -2.92 -0.18
C ASN A 37 -19.33 -3.90 0.37
N GLY A 38 -18.62 -4.61 -0.52
CA GLY A 38 -17.50 -5.48 -0.14
C GLY A 38 -16.35 -4.71 0.52
N LEU A 39 -15.98 -3.55 -0.02
CA LEU A 39 -14.96 -2.69 0.59
C LEU A 39 -15.36 -2.20 2.00
N LEU A 40 -16.62 -1.80 2.18
CA LEU A 40 -17.11 -1.32 3.47
C LEU A 40 -17.17 -2.45 4.51
N GLU A 41 -17.54 -3.67 4.08
CA GLU A 41 -17.47 -4.86 4.92
C GLU A 41 -16.03 -5.21 5.31
N THR A 42 -15.07 -5.13 4.38
CA THR A 42 -13.64 -5.31 4.70
C THR A 42 -13.18 -4.26 5.72
N VAL A 43 -13.48 -2.98 5.51
CA VAL A 43 -13.11 -1.92 6.45
C VAL A 43 -13.70 -2.18 7.84
N LYS A 44 -14.99 -2.54 7.93
CA LYS A 44 -15.63 -2.89 9.19
C LYS A 44 -15.02 -4.15 9.83
N GLY A 45 -14.68 -5.15 9.02
CA GLY A 45 -14.02 -6.37 9.44
C GLY A 45 -12.64 -6.09 10.06
N MET A 46 -11.89 -5.13 9.51
CA MET A 46 -10.59 -4.72 10.06
C MET A 46 -10.68 -4.15 11.50
N PHE A 47 -11.84 -3.63 11.93
CA PHE A 47 -12.04 -3.15 13.31
C PHE A 47 -12.70 -4.17 14.23
N THR A 48 -13.55 -5.03 13.69
CA THR A 48 -14.30 -6.03 14.47
C THR A 48 -13.55 -7.35 14.63
N ARG A 49 -12.85 -7.77 13.57
CA ARG A 49 -12.09 -9.03 13.47
C ARG A 49 -10.83 -8.81 12.60
N PRO A 50 -9.85 -8.00 13.05
CA PRO A 50 -8.73 -7.53 12.24
C PRO A 50 -7.92 -8.66 11.59
N VAL A 51 -7.52 -9.65 12.37
CA VAL A 51 -6.61 -10.71 11.90
C VAL A 51 -7.30 -11.62 10.88
N SER A 52 -8.53 -12.08 11.15
CA SER A 52 -9.24 -12.96 10.22
C SER A 52 -9.65 -12.22 8.95
N THR A 53 -10.12 -10.97 9.07
CA THR A 53 -10.48 -10.16 7.89
C THR A 53 -9.25 -9.88 7.03
N LEU A 54 -8.10 -9.59 7.64
CA LEU A 54 -6.85 -9.39 6.92
C LEU A 54 -6.38 -10.66 6.22
N GLN A 55 -6.51 -11.82 6.88
CA GLN A 55 -6.20 -13.11 6.26
C GLN A 55 -7.07 -13.37 5.04
N GLU A 56 -8.39 -13.21 5.16
CA GLU A 56 -9.34 -13.37 4.04
C GLU A 56 -9.00 -12.40 2.90
N PHE A 57 -8.67 -11.15 3.23
CA PHE A 57 -8.32 -10.13 2.25
C PHE A 57 -7.01 -10.40 1.50
N VAL A 58 -6.00 -10.95 2.18
CA VAL A 58 -4.70 -11.28 1.57
C VAL A 58 -4.79 -12.54 0.70
N GLN A 59 -5.65 -13.48 1.08
CA GLN A 59 -5.87 -14.72 0.34
C GLN A 59 -6.80 -14.52 -0.86
N ASP A 60 -7.67 -13.52 -0.81
CA ASP A 60 -8.42 -13.07 -1.96
C ASP A 60 -7.43 -12.52 -3.00
N HIS A 61 -7.28 -13.21 -4.14
CA HIS A 61 -6.32 -12.84 -5.17
C HIS A 61 -6.71 -11.55 -5.92
N ASN A 62 -7.79 -10.90 -5.47
CA ASN A 62 -8.30 -9.65 -6.00
C ASN A 62 -7.46 -8.46 -5.53
N LEU A 63 -6.68 -7.91 -6.47
CA LEU A 63 -5.85 -6.73 -6.21
C LEU A 63 -6.59 -5.40 -6.18
N VAL A 64 -7.73 -5.33 -6.88
CA VAL A 64 -8.51 -4.10 -7.02
C VAL A 64 -8.82 -3.43 -5.68
N PRO A 65 -9.41 -4.12 -4.67
CA PRO A 65 -9.70 -3.46 -3.40
C PRO A 65 -8.44 -3.05 -2.64
N ALA A 66 -7.33 -3.76 -2.79
CA ALA A 66 -6.06 -3.42 -2.16
C ALA A 66 -5.50 -2.10 -2.71
N LEU A 67 -5.52 -1.91 -4.03
CA LEU A 67 -5.10 -0.67 -4.67
C LEU A 67 -5.99 0.51 -4.28
N ILE A 68 -7.30 0.30 -4.16
CA ILE A 68 -8.23 1.36 -3.73
C ILE A 68 -7.92 1.80 -2.30
N LEU A 69 -7.74 0.85 -1.38
CA LEU A 69 -7.41 1.15 0.02
C LEU A 69 -6.06 1.86 0.14
N LEU A 70 -5.04 1.42 -0.59
CA LEU A 70 -3.74 2.09 -0.66
C LEU A 70 -3.87 3.51 -1.22
N GLY A 71 -4.66 3.70 -2.27
CA GLY A 71 -4.89 5.01 -2.88
C GLY A 71 -5.58 5.98 -1.93
N ILE A 72 -6.62 5.52 -1.22
CA ILE A 72 -7.30 6.31 -0.18
C ILE A 72 -6.31 6.67 0.93
N ASN A 73 -5.53 5.70 1.41
CA ASN A 73 -4.55 5.97 2.46
C ASN A 73 -3.47 6.95 1.99
N ALA A 74 -3.01 6.86 0.75
CA ALA A 74 -2.03 7.80 0.19
C ALA A 74 -2.57 9.24 0.18
N LEU A 75 -3.86 9.44 -0.15
CA LEU A 75 -4.51 10.75 -0.06
C LEU A 75 -4.57 11.24 1.40
N ILE A 76 -4.94 10.37 2.34
CA ILE A 76 -5.02 10.71 3.76
C ILE A 76 -3.64 11.06 4.33
N VAL A 77 -2.59 10.31 4.01
CA VAL A 77 -1.21 10.60 4.42
C VAL A 77 -0.76 11.94 3.85
N SER A 78 -1.05 12.20 2.57
CA SER A 78 -0.68 13.47 1.93
C SER A 78 -1.40 14.66 2.58
N LEU A 79 -2.67 14.48 2.95
CA LEU A 79 -3.43 15.48 3.68
C LEU A 79 -2.87 15.69 5.09
N PHE A 80 -2.56 14.60 5.82
CA PHE A 80 -1.96 14.66 7.15
C PHE A 80 -0.63 15.39 7.15
N VAL A 81 0.28 15.08 6.21
CA VAL A 81 1.58 15.75 6.10
C VAL A 81 1.42 17.22 5.71
N CYS A 82 0.47 17.53 4.81
CA CYS A 82 0.19 18.91 4.39
C CYS A 82 -0.34 19.77 5.55
N LEU A 83 -1.30 19.26 6.32
CA LEU A 83 -1.85 19.97 7.49
C LEU A 83 -0.83 19.99 8.64
N GLY A 84 -0.12 18.88 8.84
CA GLY A 84 0.94 18.61 9.82
C GLY A 84 2.29 19.23 9.54
N ALA A 85 2.45 19.97 8.44
CA ALA A 85 3.77 20.32 7.90
C ALA A 85 4.63 21.07 8.94
N LYS A 86 4.05 22.02 9.69
CA LYS A 86 4.79 22.80 10.68
C LYS A 86 5.29 21.94 11.83
N GLU A 87 4.42 21.11 12.37
CA GLU A 87 4.67 20.21 13.49
C GLU A 87 5.70 19.14 13.09
N ILE A 88 5.54 18.55 11.90
CA ILE A 88 6.45 17.54 11.35
C ILE A 88 7.83 18.15 11.08
N ILE A 89 7.91 19.32 10.44
CA ILE A 89 9.19 20.02 10.23
C ILE A 89 9.84 20.35 11.58
N SER A 90 9.07 20.80 12.58
CA SER A 90 9.60 21.10 13.91
C SER A 90 10.14 19.84 14.63
N ALA A 91 9.50 18.69 14.44
CA ALA A 91 9.93 17.42 15.02
C ALA A 91 11.20 16.87 14.33
N ILE A 92 11.32 17.04 13.01
CA ILE A 92 12.46 16.53 12.22
C ILE A 92 13.68 17.45 12.32
N ALA A 93 13.49 18.77 12.27
CA ALA A 93 14.59 19.73 12.21
C ALA A 93 15.24 20.00 13.59
N GLY A 94 14.64 19.51 14.67
CA GLY A 94 15.07 19.77 16.05
C GLY A 94 14.78 21.21 16.50
N SER A 95 14.82 21.43 17.82
CA SER A 95 14.41 22.66 18.49
C SER A 95 15.08 23.94 17.94
N VAL A 96 16.32 23.82 17.44
CA VAL A 96 17.14 24.98 17.01
C VAL A 96 16.80 25.43 15.59
N SER A 97 16.48 24.50 14.69
CA SER A 97 16.14 24.80 13.28
C SER A 97 14.69 25.28 13.13
N SER A 98 13.80 24.84 14.03
CA SER A 98 12.39 25.26 14.06
C SER A 98 12.23 26.76 14.37
N LEU A 99 13.13 27.33 15.19
CA LEU A 99 13.13 28.74 15.53
C LEU A 99 13.60 29.60 14.35
N LEU A 100 14.55 29.12 13.55
CA LEU A 100 14.96 29.79 12.30
C LEU A 100 13.87 29.72 11.21
N PHE A 101 13.16 28.59 11.11
CA PHE A 101 12.06 28.43 10.14
C PHE A 101 10.85 29.32 10.47
N THR A 102 10.53 29.46 11.76
CA THR A 102 9.44 30.34 12.23
C THR A 102 9.79 31.82 12.18
N MET A 103 11.06 32.19 12.35
CA MET A 103 11.54 33.58 12.25
C MET A 103 11.78 34.04 10.79
N GLY A 104 11.95 33.10 9.85
CA GLY A 104 12.31 33.39 8.46
C GLY A 104 11.15 33.71 7.51
N GLY A 105 9.89 33.72 7.98
CA GLY A 105 8.74 34.00 7.12
C GLY A 105 8.62 33.07 5.91
N VAL A 106 9.06 31.82 6.04
CA VAL A 106 9.08 30.86 4.94
C VAL A 106 7.65 30.47 4.58
N GLU A 107 7.19 30.89 3.40
CA GLU A 107 5.93 30.44 2.82
C GLU A 107 5.98 28.93 2.60
N ILE A 108 5.10 28.18 3.27
CA ILE A 108 5.04 26.72 3.14
C ILE A 108 4.29 26.40 1.84
N PRO A 109 4.94 25.74 0.85
CA PRO A 109 4.31 25.41 -0.42
C PRO A 109 3.40 24.18 -0.26
N TYR A 110 2.22 24.36 0.34
CA TYR A 110 1.27 23.29 0.69
C TYR A 110 0.92 22.38 -0.50
N ALA A 111 0.64 22.95 -1.68
CA ALA A 111 0.34 22.16 -2.88
C ALA A 111 1.50 21.25 -3.29
N ARG A 112 2.75 21.76 -3.25
CA ARG A 112 3.94 20.96 -3.55
C ARG A 112 4.08 19.83 -2.52
N ILE A 113 3.94 20.13 -1.23
CA ILE A 113 4.02 19.12 -0.17
C ILE A 113 2.98 18.02 -0.39
N PHE A 114 1.73 18.40 -0.68
CA PHE A 114 0.65 17.44 -0.93
C PHE A 114 0.97 16.51 -2.11
N PHE A 115 1.25 17.06 -3.29
CA PHE A 115 1.50 16.24 -4.49
C PHE A 115 2.81 15.44 -4.41
N THR A 116 3.88 16.01 -3.85
CA THR A 116 5.13 15.27 -3.64
C THR A 116 4.92 14.12 -2.67
N THR A 117 4.21 14.34 -1.55
CA THR A 117 3.92 13.27 -0.58
C THR A 117 3.09 12.17 -1.21
N LEU A 118 2.09 12.52 -2.02
CA LEU A 118 1.23 11.56 -2.70
C LEU A 118 2.04 10.63 -3.59
N VAL A 119 2.91 11.19 -4.45
CA VAL A 119 3.76 10.40 -5.35
C VAL A 119 4.75 9.55 -4.56
N VAL A 120 5.40 10.13 -3.53
CA VAL A 120 6.35 9.40 -2.68
C VAL A 120 5.69 8.23 -1.98
N ILE A 121 4.48 8.38 -1.43
CA ILE A 121 3.79 7.31 -0.72
C ILE A 121 3.40 6.15 -1.66
N ILE A 122 2.96 6.45 -2.89
CA ILE A 122 2.70 5.41 -3.89
C ILE A 122 3.97 4.62 -4.20
N ILE A 123 5.10 5.31 -4.41
CA ILE A 123 6.40 4.67 -4.65
C ILE A 123 6.83 3.83 -3.44
N VAL A 124 6.67 4.38 -2.23
CA VAL A 124 7.00 3.69 -0.97
C VAL A 124 6.21 2.40 -0.84
N TYR A 125 4.89 2.40 -1.08
CA TYR A 125 4.10 1.17 -1.01
C TYR A 125 4.53 0.13 -2.04
N ALA A 126 4.78 0.56 -3.28
CA ALA A 126 5.24 -0.33 -4.34
C ALA A 126 6.62 -0.94 -4.01
N ALA A 127 7.54 -0.13 -3.49
CA ALA A 127 8.88 -0.56 -3.08
C ALA A 127 8.84 -1.50 -1.86
N LEU A 128 7.99 -1.20 -0.88
CA LEU A 128 7.85 -1.97 0.35
C LEU A 128 7.20 -3.33 0.08
N ALA A 129 6.19 -3.40 -0.79
CA ALA A 129 5.66 -4.66 -1.30
C ALA A 129 6.72 -5.48 -2.05
N GLY A 130 7.58 -4.80 -2.83
CA GLY A 130 8.64 -5.43 -3.60
C GLY A 130 9.73 -6.02 -2.70
N LEU A 131 10.11 -5.29 -1.66
CA LEU A 131 11.04 -5.74 -0.62
C LEU A 131 10.50 -6.97 0.12
N PHE A 132 9.25 -6.90 0.60
CA PHE A 132 8.64 -8.05 1.27
C PHE A 132 8.57 -9.28 0.36
N TYR A 133 8.17 -9.09 -0.91
CA TYR A 133 8.15 -10.18 -1.89
C TYR A 133 9.55 -10.76 -2.14
N LEU A 134 10.56 -9.92 -2.36
CA LEU A 134 11.93 -10.36 -2.65
C LEU A 134 12.52 -11.14 -1.47
N ILE A 135 12.33 -10.67 -0.25
CA ILE A 135 12.82 -11.37 0.94
C ILE A 135 12.05 -12.68 1.17
N ALA A 136 10.71 -12.67 1.08
CA ALA A 136 9.90 -13.87 1.26
C ALA A 136 10.21 -14.96 0.20
N ASP A 137 10.17 -14.62 -1.08
CA ASP A 137 10.34 -15.57 -2.20
C ASP A 137 11.82 -15.88 -2.47
N LYS A 138 12.69 -14.87 -2.62
CA LYS A 138 14.08 -15.10 -3.04
C LYS A 138 15.02 -15.46 -1.90
N LEU A 139 14.86 -14.87 -0.73
CA LEU A 139 15.75 -15.14 0.40
C LEU A 139 15.30 -16.39 1.17
N PHE A 140 14.00 -16.50 1.46
CA PHE A 140 13.47 -17.57 2.30
C PHE A 140 12.67 -18.66 1.57
N LYS A 141 12.48 -18.54 0.25
CA LYS A 141 11.81 -19.53 -0.61
C LYS A 141 10.35 -19.83 -0.20
N GLY A 142 9.64 -18.82 0.30
CA GLY A 142 8.21 -18.90 0.61
C GLY A 142 7.31 -18.85 -0.63
N SER A 143 6.03 -19.21 -0.50
CA SER A 143 5.04 -19.28 -1.59
C SER A 143 4.35 -17.92 -1.87
N SER A 144 5.10 -16.84 -1.70
CA SER A 144 4.54 -15.49 -1.75
C SER A 144 4.45 -14.92 -3.18
N SER A 145 3.55 -13.95 -3.37
CA SER A 145 3.39 -13.20 -4.61
C SER A 145 3.41 -11.70 -4.31
N TYR A 146 3.92 -10.90 -5.24
CA TYR A 146 3.86 -9.44 -5.16
C TYR A 146 2.42 -8.94 -4.95
N GLN A 147 1.45 -9.65 -5.52
CA GLN A 147 0.04 -9.31 -5.38
C GLN A 147 -0.46 -9.47 -3.94
N LYS A 148 -0.07 -10.57 -3.28
CA LYS A 148 -0.39 -10.81 -1.86
C LYS A 148 0.25 -9.76 -0.95
N MET A 149 1.45 -9.28 -1.30
CA MET A 149 2.12 -8.22 -0.54
C MET A 149 1.44 -6.86 -0.70
N LEU A 150 0.95 -6.53 -1.89
CA LEU A 150 0.11 -5.35 -2.09
C LEU A 150 -1.22 -5.47 -1.33
N ALA A 151 -1.85 -6.65 -1.34
CA ALA A 151 -3.07 -6.92 -0.55
C ALA A 151 -2.82 -6.75 0.96
N LEU A 152 -1.70 -7.25 1.46
CA LEU A 152 -1.28 -7.06 2.85
C LEU A 152 -1.15 -5.58 3.23
N LEU A 153 -0.44 -4.80 2.41
CA LEU A 153 -0.26 -3.37 2.67
C LEU A 153 -1.59 -2.60 2.54
N GLY A 154 -2.43 -2.96 1.57
CA GLY A 154 -3.76 -2.38 1.41
C GLY A 154 -4.68 -2.67 2.60
N GLY A 155 -4.74 -3.91 3.06
CA GLY A 155 -5.58 -4.29 4.19
C GLY A 155 -5.14 -3.61 5.50
N THR A 156 -3.84 -3.59 5.78
CA THR A 156 -3.30 -2.93 6.98
C THR A 156 -3.37 -1.41 6.91
N SER A 157 -3.41 -0.82 5.71
CA SER A 157 -3.55 0.63 5.54
C SER A 157 -4.86 1.19 6.07
N VAL A 158 -5.92 0.37 6.22
CA VAL A 158 -7.20 0.79 6.80
C VAL A 158 -7.03 1.31 8.23
N ILE A 159 -6.25 0.59 9.04
CA ILE A 159 -5.96 0.98 10.42
C ILE A 159 -5.18 2.30 10.44
N MET A 160 -4.24 2.46 9.51
CA MET A 160 -3.44 3.68 9.41
C MET A 160 -4.28 4.87 8.95
N SER A 161 -5.17 4.67 7.99
CA SER A 161 -6.10 5.70 7.49
C SER A 161 -6.94 6.28 8.62
N VAL A 162 -7.56 5.41 9.43
CA VAL A 162 -8.39 5.87 10.57
C VAL A 162 -7.54 6.53 11.65
N THR A 163 -6.35 5.99 11.94
CA THR A 163 -5.40 6.61 12.86
C THR A 163 -5.04 8.02 12.40
N LEU A 164 -4.70 8.20 11.12
CA LEU A 164 -4.33 9.50 10.56
C LEU A 164 -5.50 10.49 10.57
N LEU A 165 -6.71 10.06 10.22
CA LEU A 165 -7.89 10.92 10.32
C LEU A 165 -8.13 11.39 11.76
N LEU A 166 -7.98 10.49 12.73
CA LEU A 166 -8.07 10.83 14.16
C LEU A 166 -6.96 11.81 14.55
N SER A 167 -5.72 11.55 14.12
CA SER A 167 -4.58 12.43 14.35
C SER A 167 -4.80 13.84 13.78
N ILE A 168 -5.41 13.98 12.59
CA ILE A 168 -5.77 15.29 12.00
C ILE A 168 -6.74 16.04 12.92
N VAL A 169 -7.76 15.37 13.46
CA VAL A 169 -8.75 16.02 14.35
C VAL A 169 -8.09 16.50 15.64
N PHE A 170 -7.29 15.64 16.28
CA PHE A 170 -6.62 15.97 17.55
C PHE A 170 -5.43 16.90 17.40
N MET A 171 -4.94 17.09 16.18
CA MET A 171 -3.89 18.06 15.86
C MET A 171 -4.27 19.48 16.33
N TYR A 172 -5.55 19.86 16.18
CA TYR A 172 -6.06 21.17 16.60
C TYR A 172 -6.28 21.30 18.12
N VAL A 173 -6.21 20.19 18.87
CA VAL A 173 -6.34 20.18 20.33
C VAL A 173 -4.96 20.30 20.98
N SER A 174 -4.03 19.44 20.59
CA SER A 174 -2.65 19.45 21.08
C SER A 174 -1.76 18.62 20.17
N SER A 175 -0.63 19.20 19.74
CA SER A 175 0.37 18.48 18.95
C SER A 175 0.92 17.24 19.67
N GLN A 176 1.00 17.24 21.00
CA GLN A 176 1.47 16.08 21.76
C GLN A 176 0.46 14.93 21.72
N VAL A 177 -0.84 15.24 21.85
CA VAL A 177 -1.91 14.24 21.79
C VAL A 177 -1.98 13.61 20.39
N MET A 178 -1.85 14.43 19.34
CA MET A 178 -1.74 13.96 17.96
C MET A 178 -0.59 12.97 17.77
N THR A 179 0.61 13.30 18.26
CA THR A 179 1.78 12.41 18.16
C THR A 179 1.56 11.10 18.90
N ILE A 180 0.95 11.12 20.08
CA ILE A 180 0.65 9.90 20.85
C ILE A 180 -0.32 9.00 20.06
N ILE A 181 -1.42 9.55 19.52
CA ILE A 181 -2.40 8.80 18.73
C ILE A 181 -1.73 8.18 17.50
N PHE A 182 -0.93 8.96 16.78
CA PHE A 182 -0.18 8.49 15.61
C PHE A 182 0.75 7.32 15.96
N CYS A 183 1.55 7.45 17.03
CA CYS A 183 2.46 6.39 17.47
C CYS A 183 1.71 5.11 17.88
N CYS A 184 0.61 5.25 18.63
CA CYS A 184 -0.21 4.10 19.02
C CYS A 184 -0.78 3.37 17.80
N GLY A 185 -1.35 4.10 16.85
CA GLY A 185 -1.89 3.48 15.63
C GLY A 185 -0.82 2.87 14.74
N ALA A 186 0.37 3.47 14.64
CA ALA A 186 1.50 2.89 13.91
C ALA A 186 1.97 1.56 14.51
N ILE A 187 2.01 1.45 15.85
CA ILE A 187 2.34 0.19 16.53
C ILE A 187 1.28 -0.88 16.24
N VAL A 188 0.00 -0.52 16.32
CA VAL A 188 -1.11 -1.43 16.02
C VAL A 188 -1.07 -1.90 14.56
N GLN A 189 -0.86 -0.98 13.62
CA GLN A 189 -0.69 -1.30 12.20
C GLN A 189 0.47 -2.28 11.98
N SER A 190 1.64 -1.98 12.55
CA SER A 190 2.83 -2.84 12.42
C SER A 190 2.57 -4.25 12.93
N THR A 191 1.86 -4.38 14.06
CA THR A 191 1.48 -5.67 14.64
C THR A 191 0.57 -6.47 13.70
N TYR A 192 -0.45 -5.83 13.11
CA TYR A 192 -1.33 -6.50 12.15
C TYR A 192 -0.63 -6.83 10.83
N MET A 193 0.35 -6.02 10.43
CA MET A 193 1.17 -6.31 9.25
C MET A 193 2.00 -7.58 9.46
N VAL A 194 2.60 -7.77 10.63
CA VAL A 194 3.33 -9.01 10.96
C VAL A 194 2.40 -10.22 10.86
N GLN A 195 1.21 -10.14 11.46
CA GLN A 195 0.23 -11.23 11.40
C GLN A 195 -0.23 -11.52 9.96
N GLY A 196 -0.56 -10.47 9.19
CA GLY A 196 -0.94 -10.61 7.79
C GLY A 196 0.17 -11.18 6.91
N PHE A 197 1.43 -10.85 7.20
CA PHE A 197 2.58 -11.34 6.45
C PHE A 197 2.80 -12.84 6.61
N ILE A 198 2.57 -13.40 7.80
CA ILE A 198 2.64 -14.85 8.04
C ILE A 198 1.70 -15.56 7.06
N TYR A 199 0.45 -15.09 6.94
CA TYR A 199 -0.53 -15.64 5.99
C TYR A 199 -0.18 -15.40 4.51
N ALA A 200 0.56 -14.33 4.20
CA ALA A 200 0.92 -13.94 2.84
C ALA A 200 2.15 -14.68 2.28
N SER A 201 3.04 -15.15 3.15
CA SER A 201 4.38 -15.58 2.79
C SER A 201 4.66 -17.07 2.96
N ASP A 202 3.91 -17.77 3.83
CA ASP A 202 4.07 -19.21 4.09
C ASP A 202 5.54 -19.59 4.37
N ILE A 203 6.23 -18.70 5.09
CA ILE A 203 7.59 -18.93 5.56
C ILE A 203 7.55 -19.37 7.02
N ASP A 204 8.64 -20.00 7.46
CA ASP A 204 8.84 -20.38 8.85
C ASP A 204 8.69 -19.16 9.79
N ASP A 205 7.94 -19.33 10.89
CA ASP A 205 7.65 -18.27 11.87
C ASP A 205 8.93 -17.66 12.45
N ASP A 206 10.00 -18.46 12.61
CA ASP A 206 11.30 -17.97 13.10
C ASP A 206 11.95 -16.99 12.12
N LYS A 207 11.61 -17.08 10.82
CA LYS A 207 12.17 -16.23 9.74
C LYS A 207 11.38 -14.94 9.54
N VAL A 208 10.17 -14.83 10.09
CA VAL A 208 9.32 -13.64 9.97
C VAL A 208 10.00 -12.44 10.63
N GLY A 209 10.56 -12.62 11.83
CA GLY A 209 11.29 -11.56 12.53
C GLY A 209 12.50 -11.06 11.73
N TYR A 210 13.30 -11.97 11.16
CA TYR A 210 14.42 -11.61 10.30
C TYR A 210 13.99 -10.89 9.02
N THR A 211 12.86 -11.31 8.43
CA THR A 211 12.31 -10.65 7.24
C THR A 211 12.00 -9.19 7.52
N TYR A 212 11.30 -8.91 8.61
CA TYR A 212 10.97 -7.56 9.03
C TYR A 212 12.21 -6.73 9.34
N ALA A 213 13.20 -7.31 10.03
CA ALA A 213 14.46 -6.62 10.33
C ALA A 213 15.20 -6.21 9.05
N ILE A 214 15.31 -7.11 8.07
CA ILE A 214 15.99 -6.84 6.79
C ILE A 214 15.20 -5.80 5.97
N VAL A 215 13.88 -5.98 5.82
CA VAL A 215 13.03 -5.06 5.06
C VAL A 215 13.10 -3.65 5.64
N TYR A 216 12.95 -3.49 6.95
CA TYR A 216 13.02 -2.18 7.59
C TYR A 216 14.42 -1.58 7.57
N ALA A 217 15.49 -2.38 7.70
CA ALA A 217 16.86 -1.87 7.59
C ALA A 217 17.14 -1.30 6.19
N ILE A 218 16.74 -2.03 5.14
CA ILE A 218 16.88 -1.56 3.76
C ILE A 218 15.99 -0.31 3.54
N PHE A 219 14.74 -0.35 3.99
CA PHE A 219 13.81 0.76 3.85
C PHE A 219 14.29 2.03 4.56
N LEU A 220 14.83 1.93 5.78
CA LEU A 220 15.44 3.05 6.51
C LEU A 220 16.65 3.60 5.77
N THR A 221 17.50 2.71 5.23
CA THR A 221 18.69 3.13 4.46
C THR A 221 18.28 3.93 3.23
N ILE A 222 17.28 3.47 2.48
CA ILE A 222 16.74 4.19 1.33
C ILE A 222 16.16 5.54 1.78
N THR A 223 15.34 5.54 2.84
CA THR A 223 14.63 6.75 3.28
C THR A 223 15.56 7.82 3.85
N VAL A 224 16.60 7.44 4.60
CA VAL A 224 17.51 8.37 5.26
C VAL A 224 18.62 8.86 4.33
N PHE A 225 19.20 7.99 3.49
CA PHE A 225 20.37 8.34 2.69
C PHE A 225 20.04 8.65 1.23
N ILE A 226 19.10 7.92 0.62
CA ILE A 226 18.85 7.98 -0.82
C ILE A 226 17.75 9.01 -1.14
N LEU A 227 16.65 8.97 -0.40
CA LEU A 227 15.49 9.84 -0.66
C LEU A 227 15.84 11.35 -0.61
N PRO A 228 16.63 11.85 0.37
CA PRO A 228 16.98 13.27 0.42
C PRO A 228 17.87 13.72 -0.73
N GLN A 229 18.67 12.82 -1.33
CA GLN A 229 19.51 13.14 -2.48
C GLN A 229 18.72 13.23 -3.79
N ILE A 230 17.55 12.59 -3.86
CA ILE A 230 16.69 12.59 -5.04
C ILE A 230 15.68 13.75 -4.99
N LEU A 231 15.21 14.11 -3.79
CA LEU A 231 14.16 15.11 -3.58
C LEU A 231 14.66 16.49 -3.14
N GLY A 232 15.91 16.61 -2.69
CA GLY A 232 16.57 17.88 -2.36
C GLY A 232 17.26 18.50 -3.56
#